data_AF-A0A953LU89-F1
#
_entry.id   AF-A0A953LU89-F1
#
_cell.length_a   1.000
_cell.length_b   1.000
_cell.length_c   1.000
_cell.angle_alpha   90.00
_cell.angle_beta   90.00
_cell.angle_gamma   90.00
#
_symmetry.space_group_name_H-M   'P 1'
#
loop_
_entity.id
_entity.type
_entity.pdbx_description
1 polymer ?
#
loop_
_entity_poly.entity_id
_entity_poly.type
_entity_poly.pdbx_seq_one_letter_code
_entity_poly.pdbx_strand_id
1 'polypeptide(L)'
;MAEQATLPAVAAHGSLRLPAVEIDSYNVEIKDDEGFIGDRASKGAFRDIIENWRKPLRKAGADPFGEKSSEDLSKKLLDELLAKGDSEAAGIVHGAVEDFSQELAIVIRRFLKLKGWKNTERIVVGGGFRASRVGELVIGRTSVILKADGIKIDLVPIRNDPDEAGLIGAVHLAPKWMFKAHEAILGVDIGGTNFRAGIVHLNMKKAEDLSKAYVWKYELWRHSDDEGLDRESAVDNLAGMLKRLAAVARKDDLKLAPFIGIG
;
A
#
# COMPACT_ATOMS: atom_id res chain seq x y z
N MET A 1 -7.70 -2.79 -39.62
CA MET A 1 -7.34 -4.13 -39.12
C MET A 1 -6.25 -3.92 -38.08
N ALA A 2 -6.64 -3.83 -36.81
CA ALA A 2 -5.67 -3.67 -35.74
C ALA A 2 -4.98 -5.03 -35.54
N GLU A 3 -3.66 -5.02 -35.63
CA GLU A 3 -2.80 -6.16 -35.38
C GLU A 3 -3.14 -6.72 -33.99
N GLN A 4 -3.72 -7.92 -33.94
CA GLN A 4 -3.87 -8.67 -32.69
C GLN A 4 -2.47 -9.04 -32.21
N ALA A 5 -1.82 -8.12 -31.51
CA ALA A 5 -0.58 -8.41 -30.81
C ALA A 5 -0.85 -9.55 -29.83
N THR A 6 -0.34 -10.75 -30.15
CA THR A 6 -0.39 -11.91 -29.28
C THR A 6 0.26 -11.54 -27.95
N LEU A 7 -0.52 -11.54 -26.88
CA LEU A 7 0.00 -11.33 -25.53
C LEU A 7 1.07 -12.40 -25.26
N PRO A 8 2.27 -12.02 -24.79
CA PRO A 8 3.28 -13.01 -24.40
C PRO A 8 2.71 -13.94 -23.33
N ALA A 9 3.12 -15.21 -23.37
CA ALA A 9 2.62 -16.24 -22.46
C ALA A 9 2.87 -15.91 -20.98
N VAL A 10 3.85 -15.05 -20.68
CA VAL A 10 4.16 -14.47 -19.37
C VAL A 10 4.45 -12.98 -19.58
N ALA A 11 3.87 -12.10 -18.75
CA ALA A 11 4.12 -10.67 -18.84
C ALA A 11 5.57 -10.35 -18.46
N ALA A 12 6.23 -9.48 -19.23
CA ALA A 12 7.53 -8.94 -18.87
C ALA A 12 7.40 -7.95 -17.69
N HIS A 13 8.50 -7.73 -16.97
CA HIS A 13 8.56 -6.67 -15.97
C HIS A 13 8.18 -5.32 -16.59
N GLY A 14 7.28 -4.57 -15.94
CA GLY A 14 6.78 -3.29 -16.45
C GLY A 14 5.80 -3.40 -17.64
N SER A 15 5.28 -4.59 -17.95
CA SER A 15 4.29 -4.74 -19.03
C SER A 15 3.04 -3.90 -18.76
N LEU A 16 2.61 -3.14 -19.77
CA LEU A 16 1.34 -2.40 -19.73
C LEU A 16 0.11 -3.26 -20.05
N ARG A 17 0.32 -4.47 -20.56
CA ARG A 17 -0.76 -5.44 -20.80
C ARG A 17 -0.55 -6.68 -19.94
N LEU A 18 -1.51 -6.93 -19.07
CA LEU A 18 -1.53 -8.06 -18.16
C LEU A 18 -2.74 -8.97 -18.49
N PRO A 19 -2.78 -10.21 -17.97
CA PRO A 19 -3.86 -11.14 -18.29
C PRO A 19 -5.27 -10.63 -17.98
N ALA A 20 -5.41 -9.75 -16.98
CA ALA A 20 -6.72 -9.26 -16.52
C ALA A 20 -6.93 -7.74 -16.72
N VAL A 21 -5.87 -6.97 -16.97
CA VAL A 21 -5.92 -5.50 -17.00
C VAL A 21 -4.97 -4.92 -18.04
N GLU A 22 -5.34 -3.77 -18.59
CA GLU A 22 -4.41 -2.87 -19.26
C GLU A 22 -4.03 -1.74 -18.29
N ILE A 23 -2.76 -1.35 -18.29
CA ILE A 23 -2.20 -0.31 -17.44
C ILE A 23 -1.95 0.92 -18.32
N ASP A 24 -2.61 2.02 -18.01
CA ASP A 24 -2.40 3.31 -18.70
C ASP A 24 -1.10 4.00 -18.26
N SER A 25 -0.72 3.83 -16.99
CA SER A 25 0.42 4.49 -16.35
C SER A 25 0.75 3.82 -15.01
N TYR A 26 2.02 3.81 -14.65
CA TYR A 26 2.52 3.49 -13.30
C TYR A 26 3.66 4.46 -12.95
N ASN A 27 4.04 4.53 -11.66
CA ASN A 27 5.12 5.37 -11.14
C ASN A 27 5.04 6.83 -11.61
N VAL A 28 4.00 7.55 -11.17
CA VAL A 28 3.84 8.97 -11.50
C VAL A 28 4.92 9.81 -10.80
N GLU A 29 5.80 10.42 -11.58
CA GLU A 29 6.99 11.15 -11.10
C GLU A 29 6.88 12.68 -11.28
N ILE A 30 5.67 13.23 -11.13
CA ILE A 30 5.48 14.68 -11.27
C ILE A 30 6.10 15.45 -10.10
N LYS A 31 6.74 16.57 -10.41
CA LYS A 31 7.43 17.43 -9.45
C LYS A 31 6.88 18.86 -9.45
N ASP A 32 7.08 19.54 -8.34
CA ASP A 32 7.02 20.99 -8.20
C ASP A 32 8.37 21.51 -7.63
N ASP A 33 8.39 22.77 -7.21
CA ASP A 33 9.60 23.40 -6.66
C ASP A 33 10.06 22.79 -5.33
N GLU A 34 9.20 22.01 -4.65
CA GLU A 34 9.47 21.38 -3.36
C GLU A 34 9.85 19.89 -3.48
N GLY A 35 9.72 19.28 -4.66
CA GLY A 35 10.09 17.89 -4.91
C GLY A 35 9.00 17.11 -5.64
N PHE A 36 8.85 15.82 -5.33
CA PHE A 36 7.77 15.02 -5.90
C PHE A 36 6.45 15.39 -5.23
N ILE A 37 5.42 15.64 -6.03
CA ILE A 37 4.09 16.02 -5.51
C ILE A 37 3.52 14.91 -4.61
N GLY A 38 3.82 13.64 -4.90
CA GLY A 38 3.38 12.51 -4.08
C GLY A 38 3.91 12.54 -2.65
N ASP A 39 5.06 13.17 -2.39
CA ASP A 39 5.69 13.21 -1.06
C ASP A 39 4.87 14.02 -0.05
N ARG A 40 4.02 14.94 -0.55
CA ARG A 40 3.05 15.71 0.25
C ARG A 40 1.98 14.83 0.90
N ALA A 41 1.78 13.61 0.39
CA ALA A 41 0.87 12.61 0.93
C ALA A 41 1.62 11.38 1.49
N SER A 42 2.79 11.60 2.08
CA SER A 42 3.61 10.55 2.70
C SER A 42 3.38 10.40 4.20
N LYS A 43 3.93 9.32 4.79
CA LYS A 43 3.98 9.16 6.25
C LYS A 43 4.68 10.36 6.91
N GLY A 44 5.81 10.81 6.34
CA GLY A 44 6.59 11.94 6.85
C GLY A 44 5.76 13.23 6.84
N ALA A 45 5.09 13.53 5.73
CA ALA A 45 4.23 14.70 5.63
C ALA A 45 3.12 14.72 6.70
N PHE A 46 2.52 13.57 7.01
CA PHE A 46 1.54 13.47 8.09
C PHE A 46 2.15 13.77 9.48
N ARG A 47 3.40 13.36 9.72
CA ARG A 47 4.12 13.67 10.96
C ARG A 47 4.46 15.14 11.07
N ASP A 48 4.91 15.74 9.98
CA ASP A 48 5.23 17.16 9.92
C ASP A 48 3.99 18.01 10.23
N ILE A 49 2.83 17.62 9.71
CA ILE A 49 1.55 18.27 10.03
C ILE A 49 1.25 18.19 11.54
N ILE A 50 1.34 17.00 12.15
CA ILE A 50 1.15 16.86 13.62
C ILE A 50 2.13 17.75 14.37
N GLU A 51 3.39 17.76 13.97
CA GLU A 51 4.43 18.54 14.61
C GLU A 51 4.18 20.06 14.48
N ASN A 52 3.65 20.51 13.35
CA ASN A 52 3.26 21.90 13.13
C ASN A 52 2.13 22.35 14.05
N TRP A 53 1.20 21.45 14.40
CA TRP A 53 0.17 21.71 15.41
C TRP A 53 0.72 21.70 16.85
N ARG A 54 1.69 20.84 17.15
CA ARG A 54 2.28 20.71 18.50
C ARG A 54 3.22 21.87 18.86
N LYS A 55 3.99 22.39 17.89
CA LYS A 55 4.97 23.48 18.11
C LYS A 55 4.40 24.71 18.80
N PRO A 56 3.26 25.30 18.37
CA PRO A 56 2.63 26.42 19.07
C PRO A 56 2.21 26.09 20.51
N LEU A 57 1.70 24.89 20.76
CA LEU A 57 1.24 24.48 22.09
C LEU A 57 2.40 24.30 23.08
N ARG A 58 3.54 23.76 22.61
CA ARG A 58 4.78 23.75 23.40
C ARG A 58 5.23 25.16 23.81
N LYS A 59 5.10 26.13 22.90
CA LYS A 59 5.40 27.55 23.20
C LYS A 59 4.40 28.16 24.18
N ALA A 60 3.14 27.72 24.14
CA ALA A 60 2.07 28.21 25.00
C ALA A 60 2.04 27.56 26.40
N GLY A 61 2.70 26.42 26.58
CA GLY A 61 3.03 25.87 27.91
C GLY A 61 2.87 24.36 28.05
N ALA A 62 1.96 23.72 27.31
CA ALA A 62 1.75 22.27 27.42
C ALA A 62 1.43 21.67 26.05
N ASP A 63 2.15 20.61 25.69
CA ASP A 63 1.84 19.77 24.53
C ASP A 63 1.04 18.55 25.02
N PRO A 64 -0.19 18.33 24.53
CA PRO A 64 -1.02 17.23 25.01
C PRO A 64 -0.46 15.84 24.61
N PHE A 65 0.56 15.77 23.77
CA PHE A 65 1.27 14.55 23.40
C PHE A 65 2.54 14.31 24.24
N GLY A 66 2.86 15.24 25.15
CA GLY A 66 4.05 15.21 25.99
C GLY A 66 5.36 15.34 25.20
N GLU A 67 6.45 14.83 25.76
CA GLU A 67 7.81 14.95 25.21
C GLU A 67 8.10 14.00 24.04
N LYS A 68 7.18 13.07 23.74
CA LYS A 68 7.42 12.05 22.72
C LYS A 68 7.46 12.69 21.33
N SER A 69 8.48 12.37 20.54
CA SER A 69 8.59 12.87 19.16
C SER A 69 7.37 12.47 18.32
N SER A 70 6.94 13.36 17.42
CA SER A 70 5.84 13.11 16.48
C SER A 70 6.10 11.87 15.61
N GLU A 71 7.37 11.59 15.31
CA GLU A 71 7.81 10.40 14.56
C GLU A 71 7.47 9.09 15.27
N ASP A 72 7.57 9.08 16.60
CA ASP A 72 7.44 7.89 17.44
C ASP A 72 6.00 7.59 17.84
N LEU A 73 5.05 8.48 17.51
CA LEU A 73 3.63 8.31 17.86
C LEU A 73 3.04 7.12 17.09
N SER A 74 2.64 6.05 17.78
CA SER A 74 2.06 4.90 17.08
C SER A 74 0.70 5.26 16.47
N LYS A 75 0.31 4.58 15.39
CA LYS A 75 -1.03 4.74 14.79
C LYS A 75 -2.14 4.47 15.81
N LYS A 76 -1.95 3.44 16.63
CA LYS A 76 -2.86 3.07 17.71
C LYS A 76 -3.05 4.21 18.71
N LEU A 77 -1.96 4.88 19.10
CA LEU A 77 -2.03 6.03 19.99
C LEU A 77 -2.82 7.18 19.34
N LEU A 78 -2.59 7.48 18.06
CA LEU A 78 -3.34 8.53 17.37
C LEU A 78 -4.84 8.22 17.30
N ASP A 79 -5.20 6.97 17.02
CA ASP A 79 -6.59 6.51 17.03
C ASP A 79 -7.22 6.63 18.45
N GLU A 80 -6.46 6.27 19.49
CA GLU A 80 -6.89 6.39 20.89
C GLU A 80 -7.08 7.84 21.31
N LEU A 81 -6.15 8.74 20.97
CA LEU A 81 -6.24 10.16 21.27
C LEU A 81 -7.43 10.81 20.55
N LEU A 82 -7.68 10.45 19.29
CA LEU A 82 -8.84 10.96 18.57
C LEU A 82 -10.17 10.50 19.19
N ALA A 83 -10.23 9.24 19.67
CA ALA A 83 -11.47 8.65 20.17
C ALA A 83 -11.75 8.96 21.64
N LYS A 84 -10.70 9.09 22.47
CA LYS A 84 -10.78 9.12 23.93
C LYS A 84 -9.79 10.08 24.59
N GLY A 85 -8.93 10.74 23.82
CA GLY A 85 -8.01 11.75 24.35
C GLY A 85 -8.77 12.95 24.89
N ASP A 86 -8.06 13.81 25.62
CA ASP A 86 -8.60 15.13 25.95
C ASP A 86 -8.88 15.94 24.68
N SER A 87 -9.69 16.99 24.82
CA SER A 87 -10.16 17.79 23.68
C SER A 87 -9.02 18.44 22.89
N GLU A 88 -7.90 18.80 23.53
CA GLU A 88 -6.76 19.40 22.83
C GLU A 88 -5.99 18.34 22.03
N ALA A 89 -5.71 17.17 22.64
CA ALA A 89 -5.08 16.05 21.95
C ALA A 89 -5.91 15.59 20.74
N ALA A 90 -7.21 15.37 20.95
CA ALA A 90 -8.14 14.99 19.91
C ALA A 90 -8.24 16.08 18.82
N GLY A 91 -8.22 17.36 19.22
CA GLY A 91 -8.21 18.51 18.33
C GLY A 91 -7.01 18.54 17.39
N ILE A 92 -5.81 18.21 17.88
CA ILE A 92 -4.61 18.11 17.05
C ILE A 92 -4.74 16.97 16.04
N VAL A 93 -5.18 15.77 16.46
CA VAL A 93 -5.35 14.65 15.52
C VAL A 93 -6.41 15.00 14.46
N HIS A 94 -7.50 15.65 14.86
CA HIS A 94 -8.55 16.10 13.95
C HIS A 94 -8.03 17.13 12.94
N GLY A 95 -7.29 18.15 13.40
CA GLY A 95 -6.64 19.14 12.53
C GLY A 95 -5.65 18.48 11.56
N ALA A 96 -4.86 17.53 12.03
CA ALA A 96 -3.94 16.79 11.17
C ALA A 96 -4.66 15.94 10.11
N VAL A 97 -5.81 15.35 10.44
CA VAL A 97 -6.67 14.66 9.46
C VAL A 97 -7.15 15.65 8.39
N GLU A 98 -7.59 16.86 8.77
CA GLU A 98 -8.04 17.86 7.81
C GLU A 98 -6.91 18.29 6.88
N ASP A 99 -5.79 18.77 7.43
CA ASP A 99 -4.68 19.31 6.65
C ASP A 99 -4.12 18.27 5.68
N PHE A 100 -3.91 17.05 6.15
CA PHE A 100 -3.40 15.98 5.29
C PHE A 100 -4.43 15.56 4.23
N SER A 101 -5.73 15.67 4.53
CA SER A 101 -6.77 15.39 3.54
C SER A 101 -6.80 16.43 2.42
N GLN A 102 -6.51 17.69 2.74
CA GLN A 102 -6.35 18.77 1.75
C GLN A 102 -5.13 18.52 0.86
N GLU A 103 -3.99 18.15 1.46
CA GLU A 103 -2.78 17.78 0.75
C GLU A 103 -3.01 16.60 -0.20
N LEU A 104 -3.62 15.52 0.28
CA LEU A 104 -3.97 14.38 -0.56
C LEU A 104 -4.94 14.76 -1.70
N ALA A 105 -5.90 15.66 -1.44
CA ALA A 105 -6.78 16.16 -2.49
C ALA A 105 -5.99 16.97 -3.55
N ILE A 106 -5.00 17.77 -3.15
CA ILE A 106 -4.11 18.48 -4.09
C ILE A 106 -3.35 17.47 -4.97
N VAL A 107 -2.75 16.44 -4.36
CA VAL A 107 -2.04 15.38 -5.10
C VAL A 107 -2.97 14.71 -6.12
N ILE A 108 -4.16 14.29 -5.70
CA ILE A 108 -5.15 13.65 -6.58
C ILE A 108 -5.56 14.59 -7.73
N ARG A 109 -5.85 15.87 -7.46
CA ARG A 109 -6.19 16.86 -8.50
C ARG A 109 -5.06 17.02 -9.52
N ARG A 110 -3.79 16.96 -9.08
CA ARG A 110 -2.63 17.01 -9.99
C ARG A 110 -2.52 15.75 -10.83
N PHE A 111 -2.76 14.59 -10.23
CA PHE A 111 -2.73 13.31 -10.96
C PHE A 111 -3.84 13.25 -12.01
N LEU A 112 -5.06 13.66 -11.69
CA LEU A 112 -6.19 13.67 -12.63
C LEU A 112 -6.00 14.61 -13.84
N LYS A 113 -4.98 15.48 -13.84
CA LYS A 113 -4.62 16.27 -15.04
C LYS A 113 -3.76 15.49 -16.02
N LEU A 114 -3.20 14.35 -15.62
CA LEU A 114 -2.33 13.53 -16.45
C LEU A 114 -3.13 12.70 -17.44
N LYS A 115 -2.55 12.46 -18.62
CA LYS A 115 -3.21 11.70 -19.70
C LYS A 115 -3.66 10.29 -19.25
N GLY A 116 -2.85 9.61 -18.43
CA GLY A 116 -3.15 8.27 -17.92
C GLY A 116 -4.10 8.23 -16.71
N TRP A 117 -4.55 9.39 -16.21
CA TRP A 117 -5.36 9.49 -14.98
C TRP A 117 -6.63 10.33 -15.16
N LYS A 118 -6.75 11.12 -16.21
CA LYS A 118 -7.88 12.03 -16.44
C LYS A 118 -9.26 11.38 -16.47
N ASN A 119 -9.32 10.07 -16.71
CA ASN A 119 -10.55 9.30 -16.78
C ASN A 119 -10.70 8.35 -15.57
N THR A 120 -9.90 8.51 -14.52
CA THR A 120 -9.96 7.63 -13.34
C THR A 120 -11.29 7.81 -12.61
N GLU A 121 -12.04 6.72 -12.49
CA GLU A 121 -13.34 6.69 -11.79
C GLU A 121 -13.20 6.29 -10.32
N ARG A 122 -12.12 5.56 -9.99
CA ARG A 122 -11.87 5.04 -8.65
C ARG A 122 -10.38 5.04 -8.31
N ILE A 123 -10.05 5.47 -7.10
CA ILE A 123 -8.73 5.39 -6.50
C ILE A 123 -8.81 4.45 -5.29
N VAL A 124 -7.92 3.46 -5.29
CA VAL A 124 -7.74 2.53 -4.18
C VAL A 124 -6.51 2.94 -3.39
N VAL A 125 -6.67 3.25 -2.11
CA VAL A 125 -5.59 3.67 -1.21
C VAL A 125 -5.08 2.45 -0.43
N GLY A 126 -3.87 2.03 -0.76
CA GLY A 126 -3.17 0.94 -0.09
C GLY A 126 -2.27 1.40 1.06
N GLY A 127 -1.31 0.53 1.40
CA GLY A 127 -0.27 0.81 2.39
C GLY A 127 -0.77 0.84 3.82
N GLY A 128 0.17 0.88 4.76
CA GLY A 128 -0.15 0.81 6.19
C GLY A 128 -0.94 2.01 6.70
N PHE A 129 -1.08 3.10 5.95
CA PHE A 129 -1.82 4.28 6.37
C PHE A 129 -3.31 3.98 6.55
N ARG A 130 -3.93 3.20 5.65
CA ARG A 130 -5.33 2.74 5.82
C ARG A 130 -5.54 1.81 7.01
N ALA A 131 -4.47 1.30 7.64
CA ALA A 131 -4.58 0.32 8.74
C ALA A 131 -4.91 0.96 10.11
N SER A 132 -5.27 2.24 10.14
CA SER A 132 -5.71 2.94 11.34
C SER A 132 -6.97 3.75 11.08
N ARG A 133 -7.71 4.08 12.14
CA ARG A 133 -8.94 4.87 12.03
C ARG A 133 -8.66 6.27 11.50
N VAL A 134 -7.55 6.88 11.93
CA VAL A 134 -7.07 8.16 11.39
C VAL A 134 -6.87 8.10 9.87
N GLY A 135 -6.27 7.03 9.34
CA GLY A 135 -6.09 6.88 7.91
C GLY A 135 -7.39 6.69 7.15
N GLU A 136 -8.35 5.93 7.69
CA GLU A 136 -9.70 5.83 7.11
C GLU A 136 -10.41 7.18 7.06
N LEU A 137 -10.28 7.99 8.10
CA LEU A 137 -10.88 9.32 8.16
C LEU A 137 -10.25 10.27 7.15
N VAL A 138 -8.93 10.20 6.92
CA VAL A 138 -8.30 10.95 5.84
C VAL A 138 -8.87 10.56 4.49
N ILE A 139 -8.96 9.25 4.18
CA ILE A 139 -9.53 8.77 2.91
C ILE A 139 -10.97 9.29 2.73
N GLY A 140 -11.79 9.16 3.79
CA GLY A 140 -13.16 9.66 3.78
C GLY A 140 -13.23 11.17 3.62
N ARG A 141 -12.38 11.92 4.32
CA ARG A 141 -12.38 13.39 4.29
C ARG A 141 -11.89 13.93 2.95
N THR A 142 -10.82 13.38 2.39
CA THR A 142 -10.39 13.68 1.01
C THR A 142 -11.51 13.38 0.01
N SER A 143 -12.26 12.28 0.16
CA SER A 143 -13.43 11.99 -0.69
C SER A 143 -14.48 13.10 -0.62
N VAL A 144 -14.77 13.62 0.58
CA VAL A 144 -15.70 14.74 0.77
C VAL A 144 -15.19 16.01 0.09
N ILE A 145 -13.90 16.34 0.24
CA ILE A 145 -13.27 17.51 -0.39
C ILE A 145 -13.38 17.44 -1.91
N LEU A 146 -13.00 16.31 -2.52
CA LEU A 146 -13.06 16.14 -3.97
C LEU A 146 -14.49 16.23 -4.50
N LYS A 147 -15.48 15.66 -3.80
CA LYS A 147 -16.90 15.74 -4.17
C LYS A 147 -17.45 17.16 -4.08
N ALA A 148 -17.03 17.94 -3.07
CA ALA A 148 -17.41 19.34 -2.94
C ALA A 148 -16.92 20.18 -4.14
N ASP A 149 -15.77 19.82 -4.73
CA ASP A 149 -15.23 20.43 -5.94
C ASP A 149 -15.85 19.88 -7.24
N GLY A 150 -16.86 19.02 -7.15
CA GLY A 150 -17.50 18.39 -8.32
C GLY A 150 -16.67 17.29 -8.99
N ILE A 151 -15.59 16.83 -8.35
CA ILE A 151 -14.75 15.73 -8.84
C ILE A 151 -15.41 14.40 -8.46
N LYS A 152 -15.97 13.72 -9.46
CA LYS A 152 -16.68 12.44 -9.29
C LYS A 152 -15.71 11.27 -9.33
N ILE A 153 -15.03 11.03 -8.22
CA ILE A 153 -14.12 9.90 -8.06
C ILE A 153 -14.42 9.13 -6.77
N ASP A 154 -14.44 7.81 -6.86
CA ASP A 154 -14.55 6.94 -5.69
C ASP A 154 -13.18 6.77 -5.04
N LEU A 155 -12.99 7.34 -3.85
CA LEU A 155 -11.78 7.14 -3.05
C LEU A 155 -12.05 6.12 -1.95
N VAL A 156 -11.42 4.95 -2.03
CA VAL A 156 -11.70 3.80 -1.13
C VAL A 156 -10.40 3.17 -0.61
N PRO A 157 -10.40 2.61 0.60
CA PRO A 157 -9.26 1.82 1.08
C PRO A 157 -9.13 0.52 0.29
N ILE A 158 -7.92 -0.02 0.22
CA ILE A 158 -7.70 -1.36 -0.31
C ILE A 158 -8.45 -2.41 0.53
N ARG A 159 -9.13 -3.33 -0.16
CA ARG A 159 -10.01 -4.33 0.48
C ARG A 159 -9.27 -5.35 1.33
N ASN A 160 -8.07 -5.75 0.89
CA ASN A 160 -7.24 -6.73 1.58
C ASN A 160 -6.42 -6.03 2.65
N ASP A 161 -5.92 -6.80 3.62
CA ASP A 161 -4.96 -6.24 4.57
C ASP A 161 -3.73 -5.69 3.81
N PRO A 162 -3.21 -4.50 4.16
CA PRO A 162 -2.07 -3.91 3.46
C PRO A 162 -0.82 -4.80 3.44
N ASP A 163 -0.61 -5.63 4.47
CA ASP A 163 0.52 -6.57 4.51
C ASP A 163 0.30 -7.78 3.59
N GLU A 164 -0.94 -8.04 3.17
CA GLU A 164 -1.30 -9.17 2.31
C GLU A 164 -1.59 -8.75 0.87
N ALA A 165 -1.96 -7.49 0.65
CA ALA A 165 -2.50 -7.03 -0.62
C ALA A 165 -1.52 -7.20 -1.79
N GLY A 166 -0.23 -6.89 -1.59
CA GLY A 166 0.81 -7.09 -2.60
C GLY A 166 1.02 -8.57 -2.94
N LEU A 167 1.05 -9.42 -1.91
CA LEU A 167 1.17 -10.88 -2.08
C LEU A 167 -0.01 -11.45 -2.86
N ILE A 168 -1.25 -11.06 -2.52
CA ILE A 168 -2.46 -11.49 -3.23
C ILE A 168 -2.46 -10.93 -4.66
N GLY A 169 -1.96 -9.71 -4.88
CA GLY A 169 -1.83 -9.14 -6.22
C GLY A 169 -1.07 -10.03 -7.19
N ALA A 170 -0.03 -10.73 -6.71
CA ALA A 170 0.81 -11.59 -7.53
C ALA A 170 0.04 -12.69 -8.29
N VAL A 171 -1.02 -13.26 -7.70
CA VAL A 171 -1.82 -14.29 -8.40
C VAL A 171 -2.63 -13.71 -9.56
N HIS A 172 -2.92 -12.42 -9.55
CA HIS A 172 -3.67 -11.75 -10.62
C HIS A 172 -2.78 -11.34 -11.81
N LEU A 173 -1.44 -11.33 -11.62
CA LEU A 173 -0.48 -10.99 -12.68
C LEU A 173 -0.09 -12.22 -13.52
N ALA A 174 -0.31 -13.42 -13.00
CA ALA A 174 0.03 -14.67 -13.68
C ALA A 174 -1.16 -15.21 -14.51
N PRO A 175 -0.92 -15.69 -15.75
CA PRO A 175 -1.94 -16.37 -16.53
C PRO A 175 -2.48 -17.64 -15.85
N LYS A 176 -3.79 -17.87 -16.01
CA LYS A 176 -4.52 -18.96 -15.34
C LYS A 176 -3.94 -20.35 -15.55
N TRP A 177 -3.31 -20.63 -16.71
CA TRP A 177 -2.76 -21.95 -17.01
C TRP A 177 -1.63 -22.35 -16.07
N MET A 178 -0.90 -21.39 -15.49
CA MET A 178 0.17 -21.66 -14.52
C MET A 178 -0.34 -22.23 -13.19
N PHE A 179 -1.64 -22.06 -12.90
CA PHE A 179 -2.26 -22.55 -11.67
C PHE A 179 -2.79 -23.98 -11.79
N LYS A 180 -2.81 -24.57 -12.98
CA LYS A 180 -3.40 -25.89 -13.20
C LYS A 180 -2.69 -26.94 -12.33
N ALA A 181 -3.47 -27.69 -11.56
CA ALA A 181 -3.01 -28.72 -10.62
C ALA A 181 -2.22 -28.22 -9.39
N HIS A 182 -2.22 -26.91 -9.11
CA HIS A 182 -1.60 -26.30 -7.94
C HIS A 182 -2.63 -25.63 -7.04
N GLU A 183 -2.29 -25.48 -5.77
CA GLU A 183 -3.17 -24.94 -4.72
C GLU A 183 -2.72 -23.57 -4.22
N ALA A 184 -1.42 -23.27 -4.36
CA ALA A 184 -0.82 -22.03 -3.88
C ALA A 184 0.35 -21.58 -4.74
N ILE A 185 0.81 -20.35 -4.53
CA ILE A 185 2.09 -19.82 -5.05
C ILE A 185 2.94 -19.28 -3.90
N LEU A 186 4.23 -19.08 -4.16
CA LEU A 186 5.03 -18.15 -3.38
C LEU A 186 4.87 -16.75 -3.99
N GLY A 187 4.54 -15.78 -3.16
CA GLY A 187 4.48 -14.36 -3.50
C GLY A 187 5.51 -13.57 -2.71
N VAL A 188 6.01 -12.49 -3.31
CA VAL A 188 6.92 -11.53 -2.70
C VAL A 188 6.39 -10.12 -2.97
N ASP A 189 6.40 -9.28 -1.94
CA ASP A 189 6.12 -7.85 -1.98
C ASP A 189 7.37 -7.10 -1.47
N ILE A 190 8.04 -6.40 -2.38
CA ILE A 190 9.27 -5.65 -2.12
C ILE A 190 8.91 -4.18 -1.89
N GLY A 191 8.74 -3.81 -0.62
CA GLY A 191 8.47 -2.43 -0.22
C GLY A 191 9.74 -1.63 0.06
N GLY A 192 9.59 -0.31 0.09
CA GLY A 192 10.67 0.63 0.41
C GLY A 192 11.27 0.46 1.81
N THR A 193 10.55 -0.16 2.76
CA THR A 193 11.04 -0.40 4.14
C THR A 193 10.95 -1.85 4.60
N ASN A 194 10.19 -2.70 3.88
CA ASN A 194 9.98 -4.08 4.28
C ASN A 194 9.91 -4.99 3.06
N PHE A 195 10.44 -6.21 3.19
CA PHE A 195 10.14 -7.31 2.29
C PHE A 195 9.12 -8.22 2.94
N ARG A 196 8.13 -8.66 2.17
CA ARG A 196 7.20 -9.71 2.58
C ARG A 196 7.33 -10.86 1.60
N ALA A 197 7.37 -12.08 2.12
CA ALA A 197 7.26 -13.29 1.32
C ALA A 197 6.16 -14.15 1.92
N GLY A 198 5.31 -14.75 1.10
CA GLY A 198 4.19 -15.52 1.61
C GLY A 198 3.74 -16.63 0.68
N ILE A 199 3.01 -17.57 1.26
CA ILE A 199 2.30 -18.63 0.55
C ILE A 199 0.89 -18.11 0.31
N VAL A 200 0.55 -17.86 -0.94
CA VAL A 200 -0.77 -17.36 -1.34
C VAL A 200 -1.59 -18.53 -1.85
N HIS A 201 -2.64 -18.87 -1.12
CA HIS A 201 -3.55 -19.94 -1.49
C HIS A 201 -4.52 -19.43 -2.56
N LEU A 202 -4.62 -20.14 -3.69
CA LEU A 202 -5.38 -19.71 -4.87
C LEU A 202 -6.90 -19.80 -4.65
N ASN A 203 -7.33 -20.81 -3.89
CA ASN A 203 -8.72 -21.05 -3.52
C ASN A 203 -9.68 -21.14 -4.73
N MET A 204 -9.18 -21.63 -5.88
CA MET A 204 -9.93 -21.67 -7.14
C MET A 204 -11.17 -22.58 -7.11
N LYS A 205 -11.19 -23.58 -6.22
CA LYS A 205 -12.39 -24.41 -5.97
C LYS A 205 -13.57 -23.59 -5.43
N LYS A 206 -13.29 -22.49 -4.72
CA LYS A 206 -14.31 -21.58 -4.18
C LYS A 206 -14.63 -20.45 -5.15
N ALA A 207 -13.64 -19.92 -5.86
CA ALA A 207 -13.81 -18.89 -6.87
C ALA A 207 -12.69 -18.95 -7.93
N GLU A 208 -13.02 -19.29 -9.17
CA GLU A 208 -12.06 -19.43 -10.28
C GLU A 208 -11.41 -18.12 -10.74
N ASP A 209 -11.95 -16.98 -10.32
CA ASP A 209 -11.46 -15.64 -10.61
C ASP A 209 -10.40 -15.15 -9.61
N LEU A 210 -10.00 -16.01 -8.66
CA LEU A 210 -9.05 -15.72 -7.58
C LEU A 210 -9.55 -14.66 -6.59
N SER A 211 -10.82 -14.23 -6.65
CA SER A 211 -11.41 -13.26 -5.71
C SER A 211 -11.44 -13.76 -4.26
N LYS A 212 -11.22 -15.06 -4.04
CA LYS A 212 -11.13 -15.71 -2.74
C LYS A 212 -9.72 -16.22 -2.41
N ALA A 213 -8.71 -15.81 -3.16
CA ALA A 213 -7.31 -16.05 -2.80
C ALA A 213 -6.98 -15.35 -1.48
N TYR A 214 -6.10 -15.95 -0.69
CA TYR A 214 -5.71 -15.43 0.62
C TYR A 214 -4.28 -15.80 0.97
N VAL A 215 -3.63 -15.04 1.85
CA VAL A 215 -2.30 -15.36 2.37
C VAL A 215 -2.46 -16.41 3.47
N TRP A 216 -1.86 -17.58 3.28
CA TRP A 216 -1.94 -18.66 4.27
C TRP A 216 -0.87 -18.53 5.37
N LYS A 217 0.36 -18.23 4.98
CA LYS A 217 1.50 -17.94 5.86
C LYS A 217 2.39 -16.91 5.18
N TYR A 218 2.97 -16.00 5.94
CA TYR A 218 3.96 -15.06 5.42
C TYR A 218 5.06 -14.77 6.44
N GLU A 219 6.19 -14.30 5.93
CA GLU A 219 7.28 -13.72 6.68
C GLU A 219 7.40 -12.24 6.30
N LEU A 220 7.69 -11.39 7.28
CA LEU A 220 7.94 -9.97 7.10
C LEU A 220 9.33 -9.65 7.64
N TRP A 221 10.14 -8.99 6.80
CA TRP A 221 11.46 -8.51 7.17
C TRP A 221 11.52 -6.99 6.99
N ARG A 222 11.78 -6.28 8.10
CA ARG A 222 11.95 -4.82 8.12
C ARG A 222 13.38 -4.45 7.77
N HIS A 223 13.74 -4.56 6.48
CA HIS A 223 15.10 -4.29 6.01
C HIS A 223 15.58 -2.86 6.35
N SER A 224 14.67 -1.90 6.52
CA SER A 224 15.01 -0.54 6.93
C SER A 224 15.65 -0.45 8.32
N ASP A 225 15.50 -1.49 9.13
CA ASP A 225 16.05 -1.55 10.49
C ASP A 225 17.49 -2.13 10.48
N ASP A 226 17.98 -2.62 9.34
CA ASP A 226 19.31 -3.20 9.17
C ASP A 226 20.31 -2.18 8.61
N GLU A 227 21.31 -1.81 9.41
CA GLU A 227 22.36 -0.89 8.98
C GLU A 227 23.34 -1.54 7.98
N GLY A 228 23.68 -0.84 6.91
CA GLY A 228 24.71 -1.28 5.95
C GLY A 228 24.28 -2.46 5.06
N LEU A 229 22.98 -2.75 4.98
CA LEU A 229 22.46 -3.82 4.13
C LEU A 229 22.81 -3.57 2.65
N ASP A 230 23.50 -4.54 2.03
CA ASP A 230 23.77 -4.54 0.61
C ASP A 230 22.77 -5.40 -0.18
N ARG A 231 22.86 -5.29 -1.51
CA ARG A 231 21.96 -6.00 -2.44
C ARG A 231 22.09 -7.51 -2.31
N GLU A 232 23.29 -8.04 -2.12
CA GLU A 232 23.54 -9.48 -2.07
C GLU A 232 22.90 -10.07 -0.80
N SER A 233 23.16 -9.43 0.33
CA SER A 233 22.54 -9.76 1.62
C SER A 233 21.02 -9.66 1.56
N ALA A 234 20.47 -8.69 0.85
CA ALA A 234 19.02 -8.58 0.66
C ALA A 234 18.43 -9.72 -0.17
N VAL A 235 19.09 -10.11 -1.25
CA VAL A 235 18.68 -11.26 -2.07
C VAL A 235 18.79 -12.57 -1.29
N ASP A 236 19.86 -12.75 -0.52
CA ASP A 236 20.08 -13.95 0.29
C ASP A 236 19.03 -14.11 1.38
N ASN A 237 18.69 -13.02 2.09
CA ASN A 237 17.63 -13.04 3.08
C ASN A 237 16.27 -13.39 2.46
N LEU A 238 15.92 -12.77 1.33
CA LEU A 238 14.70 -13.08 0.60
C LEU A 238 14.67 -14.55 0.13
N ALA A 239 15.77 -15.06 -0.41
CA ALA A 239 15.90 -16.46 -0.78
C ALA A 239 15.74 -17.40 0.43
N GLY A 240 16.25 -16.99 1.60
CA GLY A 240 16.05 -17.67 2.86
C GLY A 240 14.57 -17.75 3.27
N MET A 241 13.85 -16.63 3.22
CA MET A 241 12.40 -16.58 3.50
C MET A 241 11.63 -17.53 2.58
N LEU A 242 11.90 -17.46 1.26
CA LEU A 242 11.25 -18.32 0.28
C LEU A 242 11.55 -19.81 0.50
N LYS A 243 12.79 -20.18 0.85
CA LYS A 243 13.17 -21.57 1.15
C LYS A 243 12.42 -22.10 2.38
N ARG A 244 12.29 -21.29 3.44
CA ARG A 244 11.53 -21.66 4.65
C ARG A 244 10.06 -21.87 4.34
N LEU A 245 9.44 -20.93 3.63
CA LEU A 245 8.04 -21.03 3.20
C LEU A 245 7.80 -22.24 2.29
N ALA A 246 8.70 -22.51 1.33
CA ALA A 246 8.62 -23.70 0.49
C ALA A 246 8.71 -25.00 1.30
N ALA A 247 9.57 -25.04 2.32
CA ALA A 247 9.67 -26.19 3.23
C ALA A 247 8.38 -26.39 4.05
N VAL A 248 7.76 -25.30 4.50
CA VAL A 248 6.46 -25.34 5.19
C VAL A 248 5.36 -25.85 4.27
N ALA A 249 5.28 -25.38 3.03
CA ALA A 249 4.31 -25.88 2.04
C ALA A 249 4.48 -27.38 1.79
N ARG A 250 5.72 -27.86 1.61
CA ARG A 250 6.01 -29.30 1.44
C ARG A 250 5.61 -30.13 2.65
N LYS A 251 5.86 -29.63 3.86
CA LYS A 251 5.50 -30.32 5.10
C LYS A 251 3.98 -30.52 5.21
N ASP A 252 3.21 -29.55 4.73
CA ASP A 252 1.76 -29.53 4.81
C ASP A 252 1.09 -30.03 3.49
N ASP A 253 1.84 -30.73 2.63
CA ASP A 253 1.43 -31.29 1.32
C ASP A 253 0.74 -30.30 0.37
N LEU A 254 1.08 -29.01 0.48
CA LEU A 254 0.50 -27.95 -0.33
C LEU A 254 1.24 -27.83 -1.67
N LYS A 255 0.53 -28.05 -2.77
CA LYS A 255 1.11 -28.00 -4.13
C LYS A 255 1.36 -26.57 -4.58
N LEU A 256 2.61 -26.12 -4.49
CA LEU A 256 3.05 -24.82 -4.99
C LEU A 256 3.20 -24.84 -6.52
N ALA A 257 2.69 -23.80 -7.19
CA ALA A 257 2.95 -23.56 -8.60
C ALA A 257 4.45 -23.35 -8.86
N PRO A 258 4.96 -23.72 -10.06
CA PRO A 258 6.38 -23.69 -10.37
C PRO A 258 6.89 -22.28 -10.75
N PHE A 259 6.44 -21.26 -10.02
CA PHE A 259 6.91 -19.89 -10.17
C PHE A 259 6.77 -19.11 -8.85
N ILE A 260 7.45 -17.97 -8.78
CA ILE A 260 7.37 -17.03 -7.66
C ILE A 260 6.87 -15.70 -8.24
N GLY A 261 5.78 -15.17 -7.69
CA GLY A 261 5.34 -13.83 -8.05
C GLY A 261 6.10 -12.80 -7.24
N ILE A 262 6.71 -11.81 -7.89
CA ILE A 262 7.47 -10.73 -7.25
C ILE A 262 6.85 -9.40 -7.69
N GLY A 263 6.41 -8.60 -6.72
CA GLY A 263 5.83 -7.27 -6.89
C GLY A 263 6.55 -6.23 -6.07
#